data_AF-A0A4R1FYB0-F1
#
_entry.id   AF-A0A4R1FYB0-F1
#
_cell.length_a   1.000
_cell.length_b   1.000
_cell.length_c   1.000
_cell.angle_alpha   90.00
_cell.angle_beta   90.00
_cell.angle_gamma   90.00
#
_symmetry.space_group_name_H-M   'P 1'
#
loop_
_entity.id
_entity.type
_entity.pdbx_description
1 polymer ?
#
loop_
_entity_poly.entity_id
_entity_poly.type
_entity_poly.pdbx_seq_one_letter_code
_entity_poly.pdbx_strand_id
1 'polypeptide(L)'
;MNKIALANGQCFDFNDPTSYKLSIGYISQQLSSIRRFNGNGRFSTDHSVAVSKALAQMGYNEEFQLVGLLYDSPQAIIGNICTPLKNQSYIKRYFAQLEQQILKKILADFDIHLSMPLESYIKTIKLAKDYITKLEIIELLQNGRFKSSQEVINSFDYYSSIAVPISVASHYNYSHTINGYSQRFFDLIGGDNGNK
;
A
#
# COMPACT_ATOMS: atom_id res chain seq x y z
N MET A 1 -26.52 3.46 13.22
CA MET A 1 -26.53 2.38 12.20
C MET A 1 -25.16 1.73 12.23
N ASN A 2 -25.06 0.44 12.59
CA ASN A 2 -23.78 -0.28 12.75
C ASN A 2 -23.52 -1.29 11.63
N LYS A 3 -24.26 -1.20 10.53
CA LYS A 3 -24.15 -2.10 9.38
C LYS A 3 -24.04 -1.30 8.10
N ILE A 4 -23.32 -1.84 7.13
CA ILE A 4 -23.30 -1.36 5.73
C ILE A 4 -23.71 -2.49 4.80
N ALA A 5 -24.35 -2.14 3.68
CA ALA A 5 -24.63 -3.09 2.61
C ALA A 5 -23.36 -3.37 1.80
N LEU A 6 -23.21 -4.62 1.38
CA LEU A 6 -22.17 -5.08 0.46
C LEU A 6 -22.80 -5.33 -0.91
N ALA A 7 -22.03 -5.15 -1.98
CA ALA A 7 -22.56 -5.25 -3.34
C ALA A 7 -23.03 -6.66 -3.74
N ASN A 8 -22.70 -7.68 -2.94
CA ASN A 8 -23.16 -9.05 -3.10
C ASN A 8 -24.49 -9.34 -2.36
N GLY A 9 -25.15 -8.31 -1.83
CA GLY A 9 -26.42 -8.42 -1.10
C GLY A 9 -26.27 -8.81 0.38
N GLN A 10 -25.05 -9.04 0.86
CA GLN A 10 -24.79 -9.22 2.30
C GLN A 10 -24.69 -7.87 3.01
N CYS A 11 -24.66 -7.91 4.34
CA CYS A 11 -24.33 -6.75 5.17
C CYS A 11 -23.07 -7.04 5.99
N PHE A 12 -22.24 -6.02 6.17
CA PHE A 12 -21.14 -6.05 7.13
C PHE A 12 -21.58 -5.38 8.42
N ASP A 13 -21.39 -6.05 9.56
CA ASP A 13 -21.66 -5.51 10.90
C ASP A 13 -20.36 -5.06 11.57
N PHE A 14 -20.27 -3.78 11.94
CA PHE A 14 -19.11 -3.24 12.63
C PHE A 14 -18.94 -3.78 14.06
N ASN A 15 -20.02 -4.31 14.66
CA ASN A 15 -19.97 -4.97 15.96
C ASN A 15 -19.58 -6.46 15.86
N ASP A 16 -19.73 -7.07 14.68
CA ASP A 16 -19.29 -8.44 14.39
C ASP A 16 -18.61 -8.48 13.00
N PRO A 17 -17.34 -8.05 12.93
CA PRO A 17 -16.57 -7.97 11.68
C PRO A 17 -16.10 -9.36 11.20
N THR A 18 -16.78 -10.43 11.61
CA THR A 18 -16.56 -11.81 11.17
C THR A 18 -17.82 -12.48 10.62
N SER A 19 -18.96 -11.79 10.62
CA SER A 19 -20.26 -12.34 10.20
C SER A 19 -20.48 -12.46 8.68
N TYR A 20 -19.48 -12.10 7.86
CA TYR A 20 -19.59 -12.08 6.40
C TYR A 20 -18.75 -13.18 5.74
N LYS A 21 -18.96 -13.40 4.44
CA LYS A 21 -18.09 -14.26 3.62
C LYS A 21 -17.94 -13.68 2.22
N LEU A 22 -16.72 -13.30 1.84
CA LEU A 22 -16.43 -12.71 0.53
C LEU A 22 -15.71 -13.69 -0.37
N SER A 23 -15.99 -13.63 -1.68
CA SER A 23 -15.16 -14.29 -2.68
C SER A 23 -13.96 -13.40 -3.03
N ILE A 24 -12.87 -14.01 -3.51
CA ILE A 24 -11.72 -13.25 -4.01
C ILE A 24 -12.11 -12.35 -5.18
N GLY A 25 -13.06 -12.79 -6.02
CA GLY A 25 -13.62 -12.00 -7.12
C GLY A 25 -14.32 -10.73 -6.62
N TYR A 26 -15.07 -10.81 -5.52
CA TYR A 26 -15.67 -9.64 -4.88
C TYR A 26 -14.60 -8.66 -4.38
N ILE A 27 -13.60 -9.15 -3.64
CA ILE A 27 -12.51 -8.32 -3.12
C ILE A 27 -11.79 -7.62 -4.27
N SER A 28 -11.42 -8.37 -5.31
CA SER A 28 -10.76 -7.81 -6.50
C SER A 28 -11.61 -6.74 -7.16
N GLN A 29 -12.90 -7.01 -7.40
CA GLN A 29 -13.80 -6.06 -8.04
C GLN A 29 -13.93 -4.76 -7.24
N GLN A 30 -14.09 -4.87 -5.91
CA GLN A 30 -14.19 -3.68 -5.06
C GLN A 30 -12.89 -2.89 -5.06
N LEU A 31 -11.74 -3.55 -4.88
CA LEU A 31 -10.43 -2.88 -4.93
C LEU A 31 -10.14 -2.25 -6.31
N SER A 32 -10.67 -2.79 -7.40
CA SER A 32 -10.56 -2.20 -8.74
C SER A 32 -11.48 -1.00 -8.97
N SER A 33 -12.47 -0.78 -8.09
CA SER A 33 -13.28 0.44 -8.11
C SER A 33 -12.68 1.56 -7.25
N ILE A 34 -11.79 1.23 -6.33
CA ILE A 34 -11.16 2.17 -5.41
C ILE A 34 -9.89 2.74 -6.05
N ARG A 35 -9.87 4.06 -6.22
CA ARG A 35 -8.67 4.79 -6.64
C ARG A 35 -7.93 5.38 -5.45
N ARG A 36 -6.62 5.18 -5.41
CA ARG A 36 -5.73 5.74 -4.39
C ARG A 36 -5.59 7.25 -4.55
N PHE A 37 -5.09 7.91 -3.51
CA PHE A 37 -4.93 9.37 -3.45
C PHE A 37 -6.23 10.13 -3.75
N ASN A 38 -7.33 9.68 -3.12
CA ASN A 38 -8.67 10.25 -3.27
C ASN A 38 -9.11 10.40 -4.74
N GLY A 39 -8.85 9.38 -5.56
CA GLY A 39 -9.24 9.39 -6.98
C GLY A 39 -8.11 9.73 -7.97
N ASN A 40 -6.99 10.25 -7.50
CA ASN A 40 -5.95 10.78 -8.39
C ASN A 40 -4.93 9.74 -8.88
N GLY A 41 -4.74 8.66 -8.13
CA GLY A 41 -3.75 7.61 -8.43
C GLY A 41 -4.32 6.37 -9.10
N ARG A 42 -3.52 5.30 -9.03
CA ARG A 42 -3.85 3.96 -9.53
C ARG A 42 -4.96 3.31 -8.70
N PHE A 43 -5.50 2.21 -9.21
CA PHE A 43 -6.48 1.41 -8.48
C PHE A 43 -5.82 0.67 -7.31
N SER A 44 -6.57 0.42 -6.24
CA SER A 44 -6.06 -0.32 -5.07
C SER A 44 -5.66 -1.76 -5.41
N THR A 45 -6.25 -2.37 -6.44
CA THR A 45 -5.77 -3.66 -6.97
C THR A 45 -4.34 -3.58 -7.51
N ASP A 46 -4.03 -2.55 -8.29
CA ASP A 46 -2.69 -2.38 -8.88
C ASP A 46 -1.64 -2.22 -7.78
N HIS A 47 -1.98 -1.44 -6.75
CA HIS A 47 -1.14 -1.27 -5.57
C HIS A 47 -0.87 -2.59 -4.86
N SER A 48 -1.91 -3.39 -4.62
CA SER A 48 -1.79 -4.67 -3.92
C SER A 48 -0.88 -5.65 -4.67
N VAL A 49 -1.01 -5.71 -6.00
CA VAL A 49 -0.12 -6.50 -6.87
C VAL A 49 1.31 -5.98 -6.84
N ALA A 50 1.50 -4.66 -6.86
CA ALA A 50 2.83 -4.02 -6.76
C ALA A 50 3.53 -4.33 -5.43
N VAL A 51 2.79 -4.33 -4.32
CA VAL A 51 3.31 -4.70 -2.99
C VAL A 51 3.76 -6.15 -2.96
N SER A 52 2.93 -7.07 -3.45
CA SER A 52 3.26 -8.50 -3.51
C SER A 52 4.53 -8.77 -4.32
N LYS A 53 4.66 -8.15 -5.50
CA LYS A 53 5.87 -8.28 -6.34
C LYS A 53 7.10 -7.58 -5.74
N ALA A 54 6.93 -6.45 -5.05
CA ALA A 54 8.04 -5.83 -4.31
C ALA A 54 8.58 -6.75 -3.22
N LEU A 55 7.70 -7.46 -2.50
CA LEU A 55 8.12 -8.46 -1.50
C LEU A 55 8.89 -9.61 -2.15
N ALA A 56 8.45 -10.09 -3.32
CA ALA A 56 9.17 -11.10 -4.09
C ALA A 56 10.59 -10.61 -4.47
N GLN A 57 10.70 -9.38 -4.95
CA GLN A 57 11.98 -8.78 -5.35
C GLN A 57 12.91 -8.48 -4.16
N MET A 58 12.34 -8.27 -2.98
CA MET A 58 13.10 -8.17 -1.72
C MET A 58 13.53 -9.55 -1.17
N GLY A 59 13.18 -10.65 -1.83
CA GLY A 59 13.57 -12.01 -1.45
C GLY A 59 12.68 -12.64 -0.38
N TYR A 60 11.50 -12.08 -0.09
CA TYR A 60 10.55 -12.69 0.84
C TYR A 60 9.80 -13.86 0.19
N ASN A 61 9.48 -14.87 0.99
CA ASN A 61 8.79 -16.08 0.54
C ASN A 61 7.35 -15.82 0.06
N GLU A 62 6.73 -16.85 -0.51
CA GLU A 62 5.37 -16.78 -1.08
C GLU A 62 4.30 -16.40 -0.04
N GLU A 63 4.47 -16.78 1.24
CA GLU A 63 3.53 -16.38 2.29
C GLU A 63 3.54 -14.86 2.50
N PHE A 64 4.72 -14.23 2.58
CA PHE A 64 4.82 -12.77 2.65
C PHE A 64 4.19 -12.11 1.43
N GLN A 65 4.44 -12.65 0.23
CA GLN A 65 3.88 -12.14 -1.02
C GLN A 65 2.34 -12.24 -1.04
N LEU A 66 1.78 -13.35 -0.58
CA LEU A 66 0.33 -13.58 -0.51
C LEU A 66 -0.34 -12.70 0.53
N VAL A 67 0.21 -12.62 1.75
CA VAL A 67 -0.32 -11.72 2.79
C VAL A 67 -0.18 -10.27 2.35
N GLY A 68 0.91 -9.91 1.66
CA GLY A 68 1.11 -8.59 1.06
C GLY A 68 0.05 -8.26 0.00
N LEU A 69 -0.30 -9.23 -0.86
CA LEU A 69 -1.35 -9.09 -1.87
C LEU A 69 -2.73 -8.88 -1.23
N LEU A 70 -3.03 -9.58 -0.15
CA LEU A 70 -4.31 -9.50 0.55
C LEU A 70 -4.36 -8.39 1.60
N TYR A 71 -3.25 -7.70 1.88
CA TYR A 71 -3.15 -6.78 3.00
C TYR A 71 -4.19 -5.65 2.94
N ASP A 72 -4.47 -5.12 1.74
CA ASP A 72 -5.47 -4.06 1.52
C ASP A 72 -6.89 -4.58 1.27
N SER A 73 -7.12 -5.90 1.30
CA SER A 73 -8.45 -6.49 1.17
C SER A 73 -9.51 -5.94 2.12
N PRO A 74 -9.21 -5.49 3.36
CA PRO A 74 -10.23 -4.85 4.19
C PRO A 74 -10.87 -3.62 3.54
N GLN A 75 -10.17 -2.92 2.66
CA GLN A 75 -10.70 -1.75 1.95
C GLN A 75 -11.87 -2.09 1.03
N ALA A 76 -12.02 -3.36 0.61
CA ALA A 76 -13.18 -3.83 -0.14
C ALA A 76 -14.50 -3.75 0.66
N ILE A 77 -14.40 -3.60 1.98
CA ILE A 77 -15.54 -3.49 2.91
C ILE A 77 -15.65 -2.06 3.44
N ILE A 78 -14.57 -1.56 4.04
CA ILE A 78 -14.59 -0.30 4.82
C ILE A 78 -14.06 0.92 4.04
N GLY A 79 -13.70 0.73 2.76
CA GLY A 79 -13.15 1.75 1.89
C GLY A 79 -11.69 2.11 2.19
N ASN A 80 -11.11 2.95 1.33
CA ASN A 80 -9.76 3.46 1.49
C ASN A 80 -9.77 4.81 2.20
N ILE A 81 -9.28 4.84 3.45
CA ILE A 81 -9.10 6.08 4.21
C ILE A 81 -7.64 6.55 4.06
N CYS A 82 -7.45 7.83 3.74
CA CYS A 82 -6.11 8.39 3.57
C CYS A 82 -5.30 8.35 4.88
N THR A 83 -3.99 8.08 4.77
CA THR A 83 -3.08 7.94 5.91
C THR A 83 -3.10 9.12 6.89
N PRO A 84 -3.13 10.40 6.46
CA PRO A 84 -3.20 11.54 7.39
C PRO A 84 -4.45 11.51 8.29
N LEU A 85 -5.59 11.08 7.76
CA LEU A 85 -6.83 10.93 8.52
C LEU A 85 -6.77 9.71 9.44
N LYS A 86 -6.22 8.58 8.96
CA LYS A 86 -6.00 7.39 9.81
C LYS A 86 -5.06 7.67 10.99
N ASN A 87 -4.12 8.61 10.84
CA ASN A 87 -3.16 8.96 11.88
C ASN A 87 -3.74 9.84 13.00
N GLN A 88 -4.96 10.37 12.83
CA GLN A 88 -5.67 11.04 13.92
C GLN A 88 -5.87 10.06 15.08
N SER A 89 -5.52 10.49 16.30
CA SER A 89 -5.43 9.61 17.48
C SER A 89 -6.70 8.82 17.76
N TYR A 90 -7.86 9.45 17.55
CA TYR A 90 -9.18 8.85 17.76
C TYR A 90 -9.60 7.83 16.67
N ILE A 91 -9.05 7.92 15.46
CA ILE A 91 -9.32 6.97 14.36
C ILE A 91 -8.35 5.80 14.40
N LYS A 92 -7.07 6.08 14.66
CA LYS A 92 -5.96 5.15 14.47
C LYS A 92 -6.16 3.80 15.13
N ARG A 93 -6.52 3.79 16.42
CA ARG A 93 -6.61 2.55 17.21
C ARG A 93 -7.76 1.67 16.74
N TYR A 94 -8.95 2.25 16.60
CA TYR A 94 -10.15 1.53 16.18
C TYR A 94 -9.98 0.98 14.76
N PHE A 95 -9.51 1.81 13.83
CA PHE A 95 -9.36 1.41 12.44
C PHE A 95 -8.32 0.32 12.24
N ALA A 96 -7.18 0.40 12.94
CA ALA A 96 -6.15 -0.64 12.88
C ALA A 96 -6.66 -2.00 13.40
N GLN A 97 -7.44 -2.00 14.49
CA GLN A 97 -8.06 -3.22 15.02
C GLN A 97 -9.09 -3.80 14.05
N LEU A 98 -9.93 -2.94 13.47
CA LEU A 98 -10.96 -3.34 12.50
C LEU A 98 -10.34 -3.93 11.23
N GLU A 99 -9.35 -3.26 10.63
CA GLU A 99 -8.62 -3.77 9.45
C GLU A 99 -7.97 -5.13 9.73
N GLN A 100 -7.37 -5.30 10.91
CA GLN A 100 -6.72 -6.55 11.28
C GLN A 100 -7.72 -7.69 11.50
N GLN A 101 -8.88 -7.42 12.11
CA GLN A 101 -9.94 -8.43 12.29
C GLN A 101 -10.50 -8.87 10.93
N ILE A 102 -10.76 -7.92 10.05
CA ILE A 102 -11.22 -8.19 8.68
C ILE A 102 -10.18 -9.00 7.91
N LEU A 103 -8.90 -8.61 7.97
CA LEU A 103 -7.82 -9.34 7.29
C LEU A 103 -7.69 -10.79 7.81
N LYS A 104 -7.69 -10.98 9.14
CA LYS A 104 -7.66 -12.33 9.75
C LYS A 104 -8.82 -13.19 9.27
N LYS A 105 -10.03 -12.60 9.20
CA LYS A 105 -11.21 -13.30 8.68
C LYS A 105 -11.08 -13.67 7.21
N ILE A 106 -10.59 -12.76 6.36
CA ILE A 106 -10.38 -13.03 4.93
C ILE A 106 -9.35 -14.16 4.73
N LEU A 107 -8.25 -14.16 5.48
CA LEU A 107 -7.26 -15.24 5.43
C LEU A 107 -7.88 -16.58 5.83
N ALA A 108 -8.71 -16.60 6.89
CA ALA A 108 -9.42 -17.79 7.32
C ALA A 108 -10.46 -18.27 6.29
N ASP A 109 -11.19 -17.37 5.64
CA ASP A 109 -12.20 -17.71 4.62
C ASP A 109 -11.61 -18.34 3.36
N PHE A 110 -10.32 -18.10 3.11
CA PHE A 110 -9.57 -18.66 1.99
C PHE A 110 -8.66 -19.82 2.40
N ASP A 111 -8.83 -20.36 3.62
CA ASP A 111 -8.03 -21.46 4.16
C ASP A 111 -6.52 -21.19 4.10
N ILE A 112 -6.11 -19.91 4.26
CA ILE A 112 -4.71 -19.50 4.25
C ILE A 112 -4.14 -19.66 5.65
N HIS A 113 -3.34 -20.72 5.84
CA HIS A 113 -2.61 -20.98 7.07
C HIS A 113 -1.25 -20.29 7.03
N LEU A 114 -0.96 -19.45 8.04
CA LEU A 114 0.31 -18.76 8.16
C LEU A 114 1.28 -19.56 9.02
N SER A 115 2.53 -19.69 8.58
CA SER A 115 3.60 -20.35 9.36
C SER A 115 3.98 -19.59 10.65
N MET A 116 3.65 -18.30 10.74
CA MET A 116 3.87 -17.46 11.92
C MET A 116 2.66 -16.56 12.22
N PRO A 117 2.58 -15.91 13.39
CA PRO A 117 1.51 -14.95 13.67
C PRO A 117 1.44 -13.83 12.62
N LEU A 118 0.24 -13.37 12.27
CA LEU A 118 0.01 -12.32 11.27
C LEU A 118 0.86 -11.06 11.55
N GLU A 119 1.02 -10.73 12.83
CA GLU A 119 1.79 -9.59 13.32
C GLU A 119 3.26 -9.60 12.84
N SER A 120 3.84 -10.79 12.65
CA SER A 120 5.20 -10.97 12.13
C SER A 120 5.34 -10.56 10.66
N TYR A 121 4.28 -10.70 9.86
CA TYR A 121 4.27 -10.27 8.46
C TYR A 121 4.03 -8.76 8.32
N ILE A 122 3.19 -8.19 9.20
CA ILE A 122 2.68 -6.82 9.09
C ILE A 122 3.81 -5.79 8.98
N LYS A 123 4.89 -5.92 9.75
CA LYS A 123 6.01 -4.95 9.74
C LYS A 123 6.66 -4.87 8.36
N THR A 124 7.00 -6.02 7.79
CA THR A 124 7.63 -6.12 6.47
C THR A 124 6.71 -5.65 5.36
N ILE A 125 5.43 -6.05 5.40
CA ILE A 125 4.46 -5.64 4.39
C ILE A 125 4.26 -4.13 4.41
N LYS A 126 4.20 -3.51 5.59
CA LYS A 126 4.12 -2.04 5.71
C LYS A 126 5.31 -1.35 5.04
N LEU A 127 6.53 -1.87 5.19
CA LEU A 127 7.71 -1.32 4.51
C LEU A 127 7.58 -1.40 2.98
N ALA A 128 7.14 -2.55 2.44
CA ALA A 128 6.90 -2.70 1.01
C ALA A 128 5.78 -1.77 0.50
N LYS A 129 4.69 -1.62 1.27
CA LYS A 129 3.59 -0.68 0.98
C LYS A 129 4.02 0.77 0.95
N ASP A 130 4.83 1.18 1.93
CA ASP A 130 5.34 2.55 2.00
C ASP A 130 6.29 2.83 0.84
N TYR A 131 7.09 1.84 0.43
CA TYR A 131 7.94 1.93 -0.77
C TYR A 131 7.10 2.09 -2.05
N ILE A 132 6.10 1.23 -2.28
CA ILE A 132 5.22 1.36 -3.45
C ILE A 132 4.44 2.67 -3.44
N THR A 133 3.92 3.09 -2.29
CA THR A 133 3.19 4.37 -2.16
C THR A 133 4.06 5.56 -2.58
N LYS A 134 5.37 5.53 -2.27
CA LYS A 134 6.31 6.57 -2.72
C LYS A 134 6.50 6.59 -4.22
N LEU A 135 6.64 5.42 -4.86
CA LEU A 135 6.71 5.33 -6.32
C LEU A 135 5.44 5.91 -6.98
N GLU A 136 4.27 5.61 -6.42
CA GLU A 136 3.00 6.19 -6.88
C GLU A 136 2.98 7.72 -6.76
N ILE A 137 3.50 8.29 -5.66
CA ILE A 137 3.58 9.75 -5.48
C ILE A 137 4.54 10.36 -6.52
N ILE A 138 5.70 9.74 -6.77
CA ILE A 138 6.64 10.22 -7.79
C ILE A 138 5.98 10.25 -9.17
N GLU A 139 5.22 9.22 -9.52
CA GLU A 139 4.43 9.20 -10.76
C GLU A 139 3.37 10.31 -10.80
N LEU A 140 2.69 10.59 -9.69
CA LEU A 140 1.73 11.69 -9.62
C LEU A 140 2.39 13.06 -9.80
N LEU A 141 3.59 13.26 -9.22
CA LEU A 141 4.40 14.47 -9.39
C LEU A 141 4.81 14.65 -10.85
N GLN A 142 5.33 13.59 -11.48
CA GLN A 142 5.78 13.62 -12.88
C GLN A 142 4.65 13.94 -13.85
N ASN A 143 3.46 13.41 -13.60
CA ASN A 143 2.29 13.64 -14.43
C ASN A 143 1.57 14.96 -14.12
N GLY A 144 2.16 15.82 -13.27
CA GLY A 144 1.59 17.13 -12.89
C GLY A 144 0.28 17.03 -12.10
N ARG A 145 -0.09 15.85 -11.60
CA ARG A 145 -1.32 15.59 -10.83
C ARG A 145 -1.18 15.93 -9.35
N PHE A 146 0.06 16.17 -8.91
CA PHE A 146 0.37 16.58 -7.55
C PHE A 146 1.42 17.68 -7.60
N LYS A 147 1.25 18.74 -6.81
CA LYS A 147 2.27 19.77 -6.62
C LYS A 147 3.01 19.46 -5.32
N SER A 148 4.32 19.25 -5.40
CA SER A 148 5.13 18.99 -4.21
C SER A 148 5.14 20.21 -3.27
N SER A 149 4.90 19.98 -1.99
CA SER A 149 5.41 20.86 -0.93
C SER A 149 6.81 20.41 -0.53
N GLN A 150 7.61 21.30 0.06
CA GLN A 150 8.96 20.97 0.55
C GLN A 150 8.93 19.82 1.57
N GLU A 151 7.88 19.72 2.39
CA GLU A 151 7.68 18.62 3.34
C GLU A 151 7.55 17.25 2.65
N VAL A 152 6.87 17.20 1.49
CA VAL A 152 6.72 15.96 0.72
C VAL A 152 8.07 15.53 0.16
N ILE A 153 8.86 16.48 -0.37
CA ILE A 153 10.22 16.23 -0.88
C ILE A 153 11.13 15.67 0.22
N ASN A 154 11.17 16.32 1.38
CA ASN A 154 12.01 15.91 2.51
C ASN A 154 11.64 14.50 3.06
N SER A 155 10.40 14.04 2.86
CA SER A 155 9.98 12.70 3.27
C SER A 155 10.56 11.57 2.40
N PHE A 156 11.07 11.89 1.20
CA PHE A 156 11.76 10.95 0.32
C PHE A 156 13.24 10.75 0.71
N ASP A 157 13.92 11.80 1.19
CA ASP A 157 15.33 11.79 1.62
C ASP A 157 15.65 10.75 2.69
N TYR A 158 14.74 10.52 3.63
CA TYR A 158 14.95 9.55 4.71
C TYR A 158 15.08 8.11 4.19
N TYR A 159 14.48 7.78 3.03
CA TYR A 159 14.32 6.40 2.55
C TYR A 159 15.24 6.01 1.40
N SER A 160 15.92 6.96 0.75
CA SER A 160 17.05 6.68 -0.15
C SER A 160 18.22 6.02 0.60
N SER A 161 18.26 6.15 1.94
CA SER A 161 19.19 5.46 2.83
C SER A 161 18.84 3.98 3.09
N ILE A 162 17.62 3.56 2.78
CA ILE A 162 17.18 2.16 2.92
C ILE A 162 17.45 1.47 1.59
N ALA A 163 18.41 0.54 1.57
CA ALA A 163 18.77 -0.25 0.41
C ALA A 163 17.59 -1.12 -0.07
N VAL A 164 16.73 -0.57 -0.92
CA VAL A 164 15.71 -1.33 -1.66
C VAL A 164 16.25 -1.52 -3.08
N PRO A 165 16.36 -2.77 -3.59
CA PRO A 165 16.96 -3.02 -4.89
C PRO A 165 16.27 -2.24 -6.02
N ILE A 166 17.04 -1.45 -6.76
CA ILE A 166 16.61 -0.61 -7.91
C ILE A 166 15.81 -1.42 -8.96
N SER A 167 15.94 -2.75 -8.98
CA SER A 167 15.23 -3.68 -9.87
C SER A 167 13.69 -3.67 -9.77
N VAL A 168 13.11 -3.10 -8.71
CA VAL A 168 11.63 -3.01 -8.55
C VAL A 168 11.01 -2.04 -9.56
N ALA A 169 11.73 -0.98 -9.92
CA ALA A 169 11.19 0.08 -10.76
C ALA A 169 11.23 -0.20 -12.27
N SER A 170 12.21 -0.97 -12.72
CA SER A 170 12.40 -1.25 -14.15
C SER A 170 11.29 -2.13 -14.74
N HIS A 171 10.66 -2.99 -13.93
CA HIS A 171 9.60 -3.91 -14.36
C HIS A 171 8.20 -3.28 -14.47
N TYR A 172 8.04 -2.03 -14.04
CA TYR A 172 6.74 -1.37 -13.92
C TYR A 172 6.63 -0.06 -14.72
N ASN A 173 7.51 0.13 -15.70
CA ASN A 173 7.68 1.40 -16.43
C ASN A 173 8.00 2.61 -15.51
N TYR A 174 8.56 2.39 -14.32
CA TYR A 174 9.24 3.42 -13.53
C TYR A 174 10.72 3.58 -13.95
N SER A 175 11.16 2.93 -15.03
CA SER A 175 12.55 2.92 -15.53
C SER A 175 13.04 4.30 -15.99
N HIS A 176 12.18 5.11 -16.61
CA HIS A 176 12.50 6.51 -16.92
C HIS A 176 12.40 7.42 -15.68
N THR A 177 11.69 6.97 -14.66
CA THR A 177 11.33 7.74 -13.45
C THR A 177 12.45 7.73 -12.41
N ILE A 178 13.14 6.60 -12.20
CA ILE A 178 14.19 6.51 -11.16
C ILE A 178 15.52 7.09 -11.62
N ASN A 179 15.97 6.82 -12.85
CA ASN A 179 17.24 7.37 -13.33
C ASN A 179 17.19 8.91 -13.45
N GLY A 180 16.01 9.47 -13.75
CA GLY A 180 15.82 10.92 -13.79
C GLY A 180 15.75 11.56 -12.41
N TYR A 181 15.13 10.90 -11.42
CA TYR A 181 15.01 11.45 -10.08
C TYR A 181 16.21 11.15 -9.19
N SER A 182 16.92 10.03 -9.26
CA SER A 182 18.18 9.92 -8.50
C SER A 182 19.16 11.00 -8.97
N GLN A 183 19.32 11.19 -10.28
CA GLN A 183 20.25 12.19 -10.84
C GLN A 183 19.75 13.64 -10.62
N ARG A 184 18.51 13.99 -10.96
CA ARG A 184 17.98 15.36 -10.71
C ARG A 184 17.84 15.68 -9.23
N PHE A 185 17.59 14.69 -8.39
CA PHE A 185 17.55 14.89 -6.95
C PHE A 185 18.97 15.11 -6.42
N PHE A 186 20.00 14.41 -6.89
CA PHE A 186 21.42 14.78 -6.63
C PHE A 186 21.77 16.19 -7.16
N ASP A 187 21.22 16.61 -8.31
CA ASP A 187 21.48 17.93 -8.90
C ASP A 187 20.72 19.08 -8.21
N LEU A 188 19.52 18.83 -7.66
CA LEU A 188 18.67 19.82 -6.96
C LEU A 188 19.19 20.19 -5.56
N ILE A 189 20.08 19.37 -4.99
CA ILE A 189 20.82 19.64 -3.73
C ILE A 189 22.24 20.18 -4.00
N GLY A 190 22.56 20.58 -5.25
CA GLY A 190 23.93 20.75 -5.75
C GLY A 190 24.95 21.56 -4.92
N GLY A 191 26.20 21.05 -4.93
CA GLY A 191 27.47 21.73 -4.64
C GLY A 191 28.23 21.13 -3.44
N ASP A 192 29.34 20.41 -3.56
CA ASP A 192 30.59 20.77 -4.24
C ASP A 192 31.42 19.48 -4.50
N ASN A 193 31.77 19.20 -5.76
CA ASN A 193 32.92 18.34 -6.07
C ASN A 193 33.96 19.22 -6.79
N GLY A 194 34.53 20.14 -6.03
CA GLY A 194 35.77 20.79 -6.38
C GLY A 194 36.89 19.76 -6.54
N ASN A 195 37.45 19.74 -7.75
CA ASN A 195 38.83 19.44 -8.11
C ASN A 195 39.55 18.31 -7.36
N LYS A 196 39.79 17.19 -8.08
CA LYS A 196 41.14 16.76 -8.46
C LYS A 196 41.14 16.21 -9.87
#